data_AF-A0A084IQT6-F1
#
_entry.id   AF-A0A084IQT6-F1
#
_cell.length_a   1.000
_cell.length_b   1.000
_cell.length_c   1.000
_cell.angle_alpha   90.00
_cell.angle_beta   90.00
_cell.angle_gamma   90.00
#
_symmetry.space_group_name_H-M   'P 1'
#
loop_
_entity.id
_entity.type
_entity.pdbx_description
1 polymer ?
#
loop_
_entity_poly.entity_id
_entity_poly.type
_entity_poly.pdbx_seq_one_letter_code
_entity_poly.pdbx_strand_id
1 'polypeptide(L)'
;MTQPLAPEQLDRLQSDMRDRLVQLRAQVAHALEHSVHESHEFSAGEVLDMEDTAFVRMVRELDLADIERDAAEIHDIDAALARMDDGSYGQCVDCGEPIALARLEAYPSAKRCYACQQAVERAQGM
;
A
#
# COMPACT_ATOMS: atom_id res chain seq x y z
N MET A 1 8.75 0.97 -29.00
CA MET A 1 7.71 1.95 -29.34
C MET A 1 7.06 2.37 -28.02
N THR A 2 7.54 3.45 -27.42
CA THR A 2 7.04 3.93 -26.13
C THR A 2 5.83 4.80 -26.40
N GLN A 3 4.63 4.23 -26.29
CA GLN A 3 3.41 5.00 -26.48
C GLN A 3 3.20 5.89 -25.26
N PRO A 4 3.17 7.23 -25.42
CA PRO A 4 2.87 8.11 -24.30
C PRO A 4 1.46 7.82 -23.79
N LEU A 5 1.27 7.87 -22.47
CA LEU A 5 -0.05 7.75 -21.85
C LEU A 5 -0.96 8.86 -22.37
N ALA A 6 -2.14 8.50 -22.88
CA ALA A 6 -3.13 9.51 -23.25
C ALA A 6 -3.61 10.25 -21.98
N PRO A 7 -3.91 11.55 -22.05
CA PRO A 7 -4.34 12.33 -20.88
C PRO A 7 -5.57 11.72 -20.20
N GLU A 8 -6.52 11.18 -20.97
CA GLU A 8 -7.70 10.48 -20.45
C GLU A 8 -7.35 9.22 -19.62
N GLN A 9 -6.27 8.52 -19.98
CA GLN A 9 -5.80 7.36 -19.22
C GLN A 9 -5.15 7.78 -17.90
N LEU A 10 -4.43 8.90 -17.90
CA LEU A 10 -3.83 9.46 -16.68
C LEU A 10 -4.91 9.89 -15.69
N ASP A 11 -5.93 10.63 -16.15
CA ASP A 11 -7.07 11.03 -15.31
C ASP A 11 -7.77 9.82 -14.68
N ARG A 12 -8.00 8.76 -15.47
CA ARG A 12 -8.61 7.52 -14.95
C ARG A 12 -7.75 6.88 -13.86
N LEU A 13 -6.45 6.66 -14.13
CA LEU A 13 -5.54 6.07 -13.15
C LEU A 13 -5.41 6.94 -11.89
N GLN A 14 -5.43 8.26 -12.05
CA GLN A 14 -5.40 9.21 -10.93
C GLN A 14 -6.66 9.10 -10.07
N SER A 15 -7.85 9.00 -10.70
CA SER A 15 -9.12 8.79 -9.99
C SER A 15 -9.11 7.47 -9.23
N ASP A 16 -8.75 6.37 -9.89
CA ASP A 16 -8.72 5.03 -9.29
C ASP A 16 -7.80 4.99 -8.06
N MET A 17 -6.62 5.63 -8.15
CA MET A 17 -5.68 5.75 -7.04
C MET A 17 -6.22 6.60 -5.88
N ARG A 18 -6.92 7.71 -6.16
CA ARG A 18 -7.55 8.54 -5.13
C ARG A 18 -8.66 7.79 -4.39
N ASP A 19 -9.48 7.03 -5.12
CA ASP A 19 -10.51 6.19 -4.52
C ASP A 19 -9.90 5.11 -3.64
N ARG A 20 -8.84 4.44 -4.13
CA ARG A 20 -8.08 3.46 -3.34
C ARG A 20 -7.47 4.06 -2.08
N LEU A 21 -6.93 5.28 -2.15
CA LEU A 21 -6.37 6.00 -1.01
C LEU A 21 -7.42 6.26 0.07
N VAL A 22 -8.64 6.64 -0.31
CA VAL A 22 -9.77 6.83 0.62
C VAL A 22 -10.13 5.51 1.29
N GLN A 23 -10.20 4.41 0.53
CA GLN A 23 -10.49 3.08 1.08
C GLN A 23 -9.43 2.63 2.10
N LEU A 24 -8.14 2.73 1.74
CA LEU A 24 -7.04 2.35 2.63
C LEU A 24 -7.02 3.17 3.92
N ARG A 25 -7.24 4.48 3.83
CA ARG A 25 -7.31 5.35 5.02
C ARG A 25 -8.47 4.94 5.95
N ALA A 26 -9.61 4.56 5.39
CA ALA A 26 -10.73 4.04 6.18
C ALA A 26 -10.41 2.67 6.82
N GLN A 27 -9.71 1.78 6.11
CA GLN A 27 -9.27 0.49 6.62
C GLN A 27 -8.31 0.64 7.81
N VAL A 28 -7.28 1.49 7.66
CA VAL A 28 -6.33 1.78 8.73
C VAL A 28 -7.02 2.42 9.94
N ALA A 29 -7.92 3.39 9.71
CA ALA A 29 -8.67 4.01 10.81
C ALA A 29 -9.50 2.99 11.58
N HIS A 30 -10.23 2.12 10.87
CA HIS A 30 -11.04 1.07 11.48
C HIS A 30 -10.20 0.05 12.26
N ALA A 31 -9.07 -0.40 11.70
CA ALA A 31 -8.17 -1.34 12.37
C ALA A 31 -7.60 -0.75 13.68
N LEU A 32 -7.22 0.54 13.67
CA LEU A 32 -6.76 1.23 14.86
C LEU A 32 -7.86 1.38 15.93
N GLU A 33 -9.09 1.72 15.53
CA GLU A 33 -10.23 1.82 16.45
C GLU A 33 -10.55 0.46 17.11
N HIS A 34 -10.46 -0.62 16.34
CA HIS A 34 -10.67 -1.99 16.82
C HIS A 34 -9.60 -2.39 17.84
N SER A 35 -8.32 -2.15 17.54
CA SER A 35 -7.20 -2.43 18.45
C SER A 35 -7.30 -1.66 19.78
N VAL A 36 -7.84 -0.43 19.76
CA VAL A 36 -8.07 0.38 20.98
C VAL A 36 -9.22 -0.20 21.81
N HIS A 37 -10.36 -0.53 21.19
CA HIS A 37 -11.50 -1.11 21.92
C HIS A 37 -11.13 -2.43 22.61
N GLU A 38 -10.45 -3.31 21.88
CA GLU A 38 -10.01 -4.60 22.42
C GLU A 38 -9.06 -4.42 23.63
N SER A 39 -8.18 -3.42 23.57
CA SER A 39 -7.30 -3.08 24.70
C SER A 39 -8.06 -2.56 25.93
N HIS A 40 -9.17 -1.86 25.74
CA HIS A 40 -10.01 -1.39 26.83
C HIS A 40 -10.81 -2.53 27.48
N GLU A 41 -11.35 -3.47 26.70
CA GLU A 41 -12.08 -4.64 27.22
C GLU A 41 -11.19 -5.52 28.11
N PHE A 42 -9.95 -5.82 27.70
CA PHE A 42 -9.03 -6.58 28.56
C PHE A 42 -8.65 -5.85 29.86
N SER A 43 -8.62 -4.52 29.84
CA SER A 43 -8.32 -3.74 31.05
C SER A 43 -9.48 -3.73 32.06
N ALA A 44 -10.71 -3.99 31.61
CA ALA A 44 -11.93 -3.84 32.39
C ALA A 44 -12.29 -5.06 33.26
N GLY A 45 -11.38 -6.02 33.43
CA GLY A 45 -11.49 -7.06 34.46
C GLY A 45 -11.72 -8.49 33.96
N GLU A 46 -11.50 -8.79 32.69
CA GLU A 46 -11.48 -10.17 32.20
C GLU A 46 -10.20 -10.90 32.65
N VAL A 47 -10.38 -12.00 33.37
CA VAL A 47 -9.31 -12.96 33.64
C VAL A 47 -9.24 -13.88 32.42
N LEU A 48 -8.44 -13.48 31.44
CA LEU A 48 -8.13 -14.34 30.29
C LEU A 48 -7.33 -15.56 30.76
N ASP A 49 -7.64 -16.72 30.19
CA ASP A 49 -6.77 -17.86 30.36
C ASP A 49 -5.51 -17.76 29.46
N MET A 50 -4.62 -18.73 29.59
CA MET A 50 -3.35 -18.73 28.87
C MET A 50 -3.53 -18.98 27.36
N GLU A 51 -4.64 -19.57 26.93
CA GLU A 51 -4.99 -19.76 25.52
C GLU A 51 -5.63 -18.49 24.93
N ASP A 52 -6.52 -17.83 25.68
CA ASP A 52 -7.15 -16.57 25.32
C ASP A 52 -6.12 -15.46 25.11
N THR A 53 -5.15 -15.33 26.04
CA THR A 53 -4.05 -14.34 25.91
C THR A 53 -3.19 -14.58 24.66
N ALA A 54 -2.93 -15.84 24.30
CA ALA A 54 -2.14 -16.19 23.13
C ALA A 54 -2.91 -15.88 21.83
N PHE A 55 -4.19 -16.21 21.78
CA PHE A 55 -5.06 -15.92 20.64
C PHE A 55 -5.19 -14.41 20.40
N VAL A 56 -5.46 -13.64 21.45
CA VAL A 56 -5.56 -12.17 21.39
C VAL A 56 -4.28 -11.54 20.87
N ARG A 57 -3.12 -11.99 21.37
CA ARG A 57 -1.83 -11.52 20.88
C ARG A 57 -1.65 -11.79 19.39
N MET A 58 -2.02 -12.99 18.93
CA MET A 58 -1.96 -13.36 17.52
C MET A 58 -2.83 -12.45 16.66
N VAL A 59 -4.09 -12.19 17.08
CA VAL A 59 -5.01 -11.29 16.35
C VAL A 59 -4.41 -9.89 16.22
N ARG A 60 -3.84 -9.34 17.29
CA ARG A 60 -3.15 -8.04 17.25
C ARG A 60 -1.95 -8.01 16.31
N GLU A 61 -1.16 -9.07 16.28
CA GLU A 61 -0.01 -9.17 15.37
C GLU A 61 -0.47 -9.19 13.90
N LEU A 62 -1.63 -9.80 13.61
CA LEU A 62 -2.23 -9.76 12.27
C LEU A 62 -2.74 -8.35 11.92
N ASP A 63 -3.48 -7.70 12.83
CA ASP A 63 -3.97 -6.33 12.63
C ASP A 63 -2.82 -5.35 12.36
N LEU A 64 -1.72 -5.47 13.11
CA LEU A 64 -0.53 -4.64 12.92
C LEU A 64 0.10 -4.87 11.54
N ALA A 65 0.25 -6.13 11.12
CA ALA A 65 0.80 -6.45 9.81
C ALA A 65 -0.09 -5.91 8.66
N ASP A 66 -1.42 -5.95 8.84
CA ASP A 66 -2.37 -5.36 7.91
C ASP A 66 -2.22 -3.84 7.82
N ILE A 67 -2.14 -3.15 8.97
CA ILE A 67 -1.92 -1.70 9.04
C ILE A 67 -0.60 -1.31 8.38
N GLU A 68 0.49 -2.03 8.65
CA GLU A 68 1.80 -1.75 8.06
C GLU A 68 1.79 -1.87 6.54
N ARG A 69 1.13 -2.91 6.01
CA ARG A 69 0.96 -3.10 4.57
C ARG A 69 0.13 -1.98 3.96
N ASP A 70 -1.01 -1.66 4.55
CA ASP A 70 -1.92 -0.65 4.03
C ASP A 70 -1.27 0.75 4.07
N ALA A 71 -0.49 1.05 5.12
CA ALA A 71 0.30 2.28 5.22
C ALA A 71 1.40 2.36 4.14
N ALA A 72 2.06 1.24 3.83
CA ALA A 72 3.02 1.19 2.74
C ALA A 72 2.35 1.43 1.36
N GLU A 73 1.16 0.87 1.14
CA GLU A 73 0.37 1.11 -0.08
C GLU A 73 -0.08 2.57 -0.20
N ILE A 74 -0.56 3.18 0.89
CA ILE A 74 -0.89 4.61 0.96
C ILE A 74 0.31 5.45 0.53
N HIS A 75 1.49 5.17 1.09
CA HIS A 75 2.71 5.92 0.77
C HIS A 75 3.09 5.76 -0.72
N ASP A 76 2.99 4.55 -1.27
CA ASP A 76 3.30 4.31 -2.69
C ASP A 76 2.30 5.00 -3.63
N ILE A 77 1.02 5.07 -3.27
CA ILE A 77 -0.02 5.81 -4.01
C ILE A 77 0.23 7.31 -3.94
N ASP A 78 0.45 7.89 -2.75
CA ASP A 78 0.72 9.32 -2.58
C ASP A 78 1.97 9.72 -3.39
N ALA A 79 3.02 8.89 -3.38
CA ALA A 79 4.21 9.10 -4.19
C ALA A 79 3.91 9.01 -5.70
N ALA A 80 3.02 8.13 -6.15
CA ALA A 80 2.63 8.02 -7.55
C ALA A 80 1.82 9.24 -8.02
N LEU A 81 0.89 9.72 -7.20
CA LEU A 81 0.13 10.94 -7.46
C LEU A 81 1.05 12.16 -7.55
N ALA A 82 2.04 12.29 -6.66
CA ALA A 82 3.04 13.36 -6.74
C ALA A 82 3.83 13.32 -8.06
N ARG A 83 4.22 12.13 -8.53
CA ARG A 83 4.87 11.97 -9.85
C ARG A 83 3.96 12.33 -11.02
N MET A 84 2.64 12.16 -10.89
CA MET A 84 1.70 12.62 -11.92
C MET A 84 1.66 14.14 -11.96
N ASP A 85 1.66 14.79 -10.81
CA ASP A 85 1.61 16.25 -10.69
C ASP A 85 2.91 16.92 -11.20
N ASP A 86 4.07 16.30 -11.00
CA ASP A 86 5.37 16.81 -11.49
C ASP A 86 5.72 16.39 -12.93
N GLY A 87 4.92 15.48 -13.53
CA GLY A 87 5.11 14.97 -14.89
C GLY A 87 6.13 13.85 -15.06
N SER A 88 6.71 13.32 -13.98
CA SER A 88 7.64 12.18 -13.98
C SER A 88 6.95 10.81 -13.94
N TYR A 89 5.62 10.77 -13.83
CA TYR A 89 4.86 9.52 -13.78
C TYR A 89 5.14 8.62 -14.99
N GLY A 90 5.29 7.32 -14.72
CA GLY A 90 5.65 6.33 -15.73
C GLY A 90 7.15 6.24 -16.03
N GLN A 91 8.01 6.93 -15.28
CA GLN A 91 9.47 6.75 -15.33
C GLN A 91 9.96 5.95 -14.11
N CYS A 92 10.90 5.03 -14.35
CA CYS A 92 11.49 4.21 -13.31
C CYS A 92 12.37 5.07 -12.40
N VAL A 93 12.18 4.97 -11.08
CA VAL A 93 12.97 5.75 -10.10
C VAL A 93 14.45 5.33 -10.01
N ASP A 94 14.80 4.12 -10.46
CA ASP A 94 16.17 3.61 -10.37
C ASP A 94 16.97 3.84 -11.66
N CYS A 95 16.40 3.52 -12.82
CA CYS A 95 17.12 3.61 -14.12
C CYS A 95 16.66 4.77 -15.00
N GLY A 96 15.57 5.46 -14.67
CA GLY A 96 14.98 6.53 -15.49
C GLY A 96 14.26 6.03 -16.76
N GLU A 97 14.27 4.73 -17.05
CA GLU A 97 13.60 4.19 -18.22
C GLU A 97 12.06 4.19 -18.05
N PRO A 98 11.30 4.28 -19.16
CA PRO A 98 9.85 4.23 -19.11
C PRO A 98 9.35 2.89 -18.55
N ILE A 99 8.38 2.96 -17.64
CA ILE A 99 7.66 1.80 -17.12
C ILE A 99 6.63 1.36 -18.16
N ALA A 100 6.59 0.05 -18.42
CA ALA A 100 5.64 -0.50 -19.40
C ALA A 100 4.20 -0.14 -19.03
N LEU A 101 3.42 0.30 -20.02
CA LEU A 101 2.02 0.71 -19.82
C LEU A 101 1.19 -0.39 -19.13
N ALA A 102 1.30 -1.64 -19.61
CA ALA A 102 0.59 -2.78 -19.01
C ALA A 102 0.91 -2.96 -17.51
N ARG A 103 2.11 -2.55 -17.06
CA ARG A 103 2.48 -2.58 -15.64
C ARG A 103 1.79 -1.45 -14.87
N LEU A 104 1.69 -0.25 -15.44
CA LEU A 104 0.99 0.88 -14.82
C LEU A 104 -0.53 0.67 -14.80
N GLU A 105 -1.08 -0.01 -15.81
CA GLU A 105 -2.51 -0.38 -15.82
C GLU A 105 -2.83 -1.46 -14.79
N ALA A 106 -1.93 -2.43 -14.58
CA ALA A 106 -2.10 -3.46 -13.54
C ALA A 106 -1.77 -2.95 -12.14
N TYR A 107 -0.75 -2.09 -12.02
CA TYR A 107 -0.23 -1.54 -10.76
C TYR A 107 0.05 -0.03 -10.93
N PRO A 108 -0.95 0.83 -10.74
CA PRO A 108 -0.83 2.28 -10.95
C PRO A 108 0.21 2.96 -10.04
N SER A 109 0.45 2.42 -8.85
CA SER A 109 1.45 2.96 -7.92
C SER A 109 2.89 2.55 -8.26
N ALA A 110 3.12 1.73 -9.31
CA ALA A 110 4.44 1.20 -9.64
C ALA A 110 5.49 2.30 -9.86
N LYS A 111 6.57 2.26 -9.06
CA LYS A 111 7.71 3.19 -9.15
C LYS A 111 8.90 2.66 -9.96
N ARG A 112 8.92 1.37 -10.29
CA ARG A 112 10.04 0.70 -10.98
C ARG A 112 9.61 -0.05 -12.23
N CYS A 113 10.50 -0.11 -13.20
CA CYS A 113 10.40 -1.03 -14.32
C CYS A 113 10.60 -2.49 -13.85
N TYR A 114 10.21 -3.46 -14.68
CA TYR A 114 10.26 -4.88 -14.32
C TYR A 114 11.69 -5.37 -14.01
N ALA A 115 12.70 -4.87 -14.74
CA ALA A 115 14.09 -5.24 -14.53
C ALA A 115 14.63 -4.74 -13.17
N CYS A 116 14.40 -3.46 -12.85
CA CYS A 116 14.78 -2.88 -11.56
C CYS A 116 14.01 -3.52 -10.40
N GLN A 117 12.72 -3.81 -10.58
CA GLN A 117 11.92 -4.52 -9.58
C GLN A 117 12.53 -5.90 -9.27
N GLN A 118 12.81 -6.72 -10.29
CA GLN A 118 13.44 -8.03 -10.08
C GLN A 118 14.83 -7.93 -9.42
N ALA A 119 15.60 -6.89 -9.70
CA ALA A 119 16.90 -6.70 -9.06
C ALA A 119 16.76 -6.44 -7.56
N VAL A 120 15.76 -5.65 -7.15
CA VAL A 120 15.45 -5.37 -5.75
C VAL A 120 14.94 -6.62 -5.04
N GLU A 121 14.01 -7.36 -5.63
CA GLU A 121 13.47 -8.60 -5.06
C GLU A 121 14.58 -9.61 -4.77
N ARG A 122 15.47 -9.84 -5.75
CA ARG A 122 16.65 -10.70 -5.56
C ARG A 122 17.57 -10.23 -4.44
N ALA A 123 17.76 -8.91 -4.28
CA ALA A 123 18.60 -8.35 -3.22
C ALA A 123 17.93 -8.48 -1.84
N GLN A 124 16.60 -8.50 -1.79
CA GLN A 124 15.79 -8.66 -0.59
C GLN A 124 15.54 -10.13 -0.23
N GLY A 125 16.04 -11.08 -1.03
CA GLY A 125 15.84 -12.51 -0.82
C GLY A 125 14.39 -12.96 -1.07
N MET A 126 13.63 -12.19 -1.85
CA MET A 126 12.26 -12.49 -2.30
C MET A 126 12.27 -13.21 -3.65
#